data_AF-A0A928T5V8-F1
#
_entry.id   AF-A0A928T5V8-F1
#
_cell.length_a   1.000
_cell.length_b   1.000
_cell.length_c   1.000
_cell.angle_alpha   90.00
_cell.angle_beta   90.00
_cell.angle_gamma   90.00
#
_symmetry.space_group_name_H-M   'P 1'
#
loop_
_entity.id
_entity.type
_entity.pdbx_description
1 polymer ?
#
loop_
_entity_poly.entity_id
_entity_poly.type
_entity_poly.pdbx_seq_one_letter_code
_entity_poly.pdbx_strand_id
1 'polypeptide(L)'
;MKTSQLFTAFNLTAAACMLPVLVLVGMESLAAPAQSVAPRVLDRVELHALENIARRAESMMEVSNVVPTRVWPHAVTDARGRQGIFISSMRPLFEAKDERIVRAKRAWVVLGLIAAVKYAEGSQLGHIAFTDADGLQGERYYYDLDIAPAREIQRDLLRGRLALEEAFDVIAARWEKVTSNHDLALQ
;
A
#
# COMPACT_ATOMS: atom_id res chain seq x y z
N MET A 1 81.31 16.34 13.85
CA MET A 1 81.89 15.58 14.98
C MET A 1 80.77 14.84 15.71
N LYS A 2 80.87 13.49 15.73
CA LYS A 2 80.56 12.55 16.84
C LYS A 2 79.15 12.56 17.45
N THR A 3 78.30 11.54 17.21
CA THR A 3 78.09 10.31 18.05
C THR A 3 77.74 10.64 19.51
N SER A 4 76.64 10.17 20.11
CA SER A 4 76.31 8.76 20.32
C SER A 4 74.87 8.55 20.83
N GLN A 5 74.39 7.34 20.56
CA GLN A 5 73.18 6.68 21.06
C GLN A 5 73.18 6.50 22.60
N LEU A 6 72.01 6.28 23.19
CA LEU A 6 71.83 5.21 24.18
C LEU A 6 70.36 4.79 24.30
N PHE A 7 70.14 3.50 24.04
CA PHE A 7 68.93 2.73 24.31
C PHE A 7 68.68 2.59 25.81
N THR A 8 67.40 2.53 26.23
CA THR A 8 66.97 1.49 27.17
C THR A 8 65.46 1.24 27.04
N ALA A 9 65.13 0.00 26.71
CA ALA A 9 63.78 -0.53 26.79
C ALA A 9 63.52 -0.99 28.23
N PHE A 10 62.29 -0.77 28.73
CA PHE A 10 61.71 -1.61 29.77
C PHE A 10 60.23 -1.81 29.44
N ASN A 11 59.89 -3.05 29.09
CA ASN A 11 58.52 -3.52 28.99
C ASN A 11 57.93 -3.67 30.40
N LEU A 12 56.72 -3.16 30.62
CA LEU A 12 55.83 -3.70 31.63
C LEU A 12 54.38 -3.60 31.15
N THR A 13 53.88 -4.78 30.84
CA THR A 13 52.52 -5.18 30.52
C THR A 13 51.54 -4.70 31.59
N ALA A 14 50.49 -3.99 31.18
CA ALA A 14 49.23 -3.95 31.91
C ALA A 14 48.08 -3.66 30.94
N ALA A 15 47.11 -4.55 30.98
CA ALA A 15 46.02 -4.71 30.04
C ALA A 15 44.82 -3.78 30.30
N ALA A 16 43.95 -3.73 29.30
CA ALA A 16 42.53 -3.36 29.35
C ALA A 16 42.23 -1.86 29.56
N CYS A 17 41.34 -1.22 28.80
CA CYS A 17 40.04 -1.69 28.34
C CYS A 17 39.73 -1.28 26.90
N MET A 18 39.25 -2.25 26.13
CA MET A 18 38.62 -2.09 24.82
C MET A 18 37.27 -1.40 25.00
N LEU A 19 37.09 -0.22 24.40
CA LEU A 19 35.77 0.29 24.05
C LEU A 19 35.36 -0.40 22.74
N PRO A 20 34.27 -1.19 22.68
CA PRO A 20 33.75 -1.62 21.40
C PRO A 20 33.09 -0.41 20.76
N VAL A 21 33.66 0.05 19.64
CA VAL A 21 32.93 0.84 18.65
C VAL A 21 31.78 -0.04 18.17
N LEU A 22 30.59 0.20 18.72
CA LEU A 22 29.35 -0.36 18.21
C LEU A 22 29.10 0.28 16.85
N VAL A 23 29.58 -0.40 15.81
CA VAL A 23 29.14 -0.22 14.44
C VAL A 23 27.64 -0.50 14.43
N LEU A 24 26.83 0.53 14.22
CA LEU A 24 25.42 0.39 13.84
C LEU A 24 25.38 -0.28 12.45
N VAL A 25 25.51 -1.60 12.42
CA VAL A 25 25.08 -2.40 11.28
C VAL A 25 23.56 -2.44 11.34
N GLY A 26 22.94 -2.04 10.24
CA GLY A 26 21.50 -1.88 10.11
C GLY A 26 20.74 -3.06 10.69
N MET A 27 19.86 -2.76 11.65
CA MET A 27 18.69 -3.58 11.91
C MET A 27 17.77 -3.45 10.70
N GLU A 28 18.09 -4.17 9.63
CA GLU A 28 17.05 -4.66 8.73
C GLU A 28 16.12 -5.48 9.62
N SER A 29 14.98 -4.88 9.93
CA SER A 29 13.88 -5.56 10.60
C SER A 29 13.52 -6.77 9.73
N LEU A 30 14.02 -7.94 10.12
CA LEU A 30 13.52 -9.24 9.71
C LEU A 30 12.11 -9.38 10.28
N ALA A 31 11.17 -8.61 9.73
CA ALA A 31 9.76 -8.92 9.86
C ALA A 31 9.61 -10.30 9.23
N ALA A 32 9.30 -11.30 10.05
CA ALA A 32 8.93 -12.62 9.56
C ALA A 32 7.90 -12.45 8.43
N PRO A 33 8.02 -13.17 7.31
CA PRO A 33 7.03 -13.08 6.25
C PRO A 33 5.66 -13.33 6.88
N ALA A 34 4.74 -12.38 6.70
CA ALA A 34 3.39 -12.50 7.20
C ALA A 34 2.86 -13.88 6.77
N GLN A 35 2.40 -14.69 7.73
CA GLN A 35 1.88 -16.01 7.42
C GLN A 35 0.76 -15.87 6.40
N SER A 36 0.97 -16.45 5.22
CA SER A 36 -0.04 -16.51 4.18
C SER A 36 -1.21 -17.32 4.70
N VAL A 37 -2.38 -16.69 4.78
CA VAL A 37 -3.65 -17.32 5.17
C VAL A 37 -4.30 -17.83 3.89
N ALA A 38 -4.81 -19.06 3.93
CA ALA A 38 -5.58 -19.60 2.81
C ALA A 38 -6.83 -18.73 2.56
N PRO A 39 -7.06 -18.27 1.32
CA PRO A 39 -8.24 -17.49 0.98
C PRO A 39 -9.53 -18.21 1.37
N ARG A 40 -10.46 -17.47 1.96
CA ARG A 40 -11.76 -17.97 2.43
C ARG A 40 -12.88 -17.27 1.68
N VAL A 41 -13.84 -18.04 1.19
CA VAL A 41 -15.08 -17.49 0.61
C VAL A 41 -15.87 -16.76 1.68
N LEU A 42 -16.33 -15.55 1.36
CA LEU A 42 -17.15 -14.75 2.25
C LEU A 42 -18.56 -15.32 2.35
N ASP A 43 -19.14 -15.28 3.54
CA ASP A 43 -20.54 -15.64 3.71
C ASP A 43 -21.46 -14.55 3.11
N ARG A 44 -22.76 -14.84 3.04
CA ARG A 44 -23.74 -13.93 2.44
C ARG A 44 -23.83 -12.58 3.13
N VAL A 45 -23.65 -12.53 4.45
CA VAL A 45 -23.75 -11.29 5.23
C VAL A 45 -22.49 -10.45 5.00
N GLU A 46 -21.32 -11.09 5.05
CA GLU A 46 -20.03 -10.46 4.75
C GLU A 46 -20.03 -9.89 3.32
N LEU A 47 -20.41 -10.70 2.33
CA LEU A 47 -20.46 -10.28 0.93
C LEU A 47 -21.43 -9.11 0.74
N HIS A 48 -22.63 -9.19 1.32
CA HIS A 48 -23.63 -8.13 1.18
C HIS A 48 -23.21 -6.80 1.83
N ALA A 49 -22.44 -6.86 2.92
CA ALA A 49 -21.85 -5.66 3.51
C ALA A 49 -20.87 -4.99 2.53
N LEU A 50 -20.00 -5.78 1.88
CA LEU A 50 -19.05 -5.26 0.89
C LEU A 50 -19.73 -4.76 -0.38
N GLU A 51 -20.78 -5.44 -0.86
CA GLU A 51 -21.60 -4.97 -2.00
C GLU A 51 -22.20 -3.59 -1.74
N ASN A 52 -22.69 -3.35 -0.51
CA ASN A 52 -23.23 -2.05 -0.13
C ASN A 52 -22.16 -0.96 -0.11
N ILE A 53 -20.94 -1.27 0.34
CA ILE A 53 -19.81 -0.33 0.28
C ILE A 53 -19.45 -0.04 -1.19
N ALA A 54 -19.29 -1.11 -1.98
CA ALA A 54 -18.92 -1.02 -3.39
C ALA A 54 -19.89 -0.15 -4.19
N ARG A 55 -21.20 -0.44 -4.10
CA ARG A 55 -22.25 0.32 -4.78
C ARG A 55 -22.26 1.80 -4.41
N ARG A 56 -22.06 2.13 -3.12
CA ARG A 56 -22.05 3.54 -2.67
C ARG A 56 -20.78 4.26 -3.12
N ALA A 57 -19.64 3.58 -3.10
CA ALA A 57 -18.38 4.12 -3.60
C ALA A 57 -18.45 4.37 -5.11
N GLU A 58 -18.96 3.40 -5.89
CA GLU A 58 -19.20 3.53 -7.33
C GLU A 58 -20.11 4.72 -7.63
N SER A 59 -21.27 4.81 -6.98
CA SER A 59 -22.21 5.92 -7.16
C SER A 59 -21.60 7.30 -6.83
N MET A 60 -20.71 7.38 -5.85
CA MET A 60 -19.98 8.61 -5.56
C MET A 60 -18.95 8.95 -6.66
N MET A 61 -18.30 7.95 -7.23
CA MET A 61 -17.33 8.13 -8.32
C MET A 61 -17.99 8.54 -9.64
N GLU A 62 -19.22 8.06 -9.89
CA GLU A 62 -20.02 8.43 -11.07
C GLU A 62 -20.33 9.93 -11.15
N VAL A 63 -20.43 10.64 -10.02
CA VAL A 63 -20.71 12.09 -9.99
C VAL A 63 -19.68 12.90 -10.79
N SER A 64 -18.43 12.44 -10.83
CA SER A 64 -17.36 13.11 -11.57
C SER A 64 -17.47 12.91 -13.09
N ASN A 65 -18.01 11.77 -13.55
CA ASN A 65 -18.07 11.36 -14.97
C ASN A 65 -16.76 11.42 -15.78
N VAL A 66 -15.61 11.79 -15.18
CA VAL A 66 -14.32 11.91 -15.88
C VAL A 66 -13.73 10.55 -16.22
N VAL A 67 -13.80 9.61 -15.29
CA VAL A 67 -13.27 8.25 -15.42
C VAL A 67 -14.42 7.27 -15.12
N PRO A 68 -14.93 6.55 -16.14
CA PRO A 68 -15.92 5.51 -15.90
C PRO A 68 -15.31 4.46 -14.97
N THR A 69 -15.98 4.23 -13.84
CA THR A 69 -15.45 3.45 -12.72
C THR A 69 -16.42 2.33 -12.40
N ARG A 70 -15.87 1.15 -12.07
CA ARG A 70 -16.63 0.03 -11.54
C ARG A 70 -16.07 -0.37 -10.17
N VAL A 71 -16.93 -0.69 -9.22
CA VAL A 71 -16.51 -1.15 -7.89
C VAL A 71 -17.21 -2.46 -7.54
N TRP A 72 -16.49 -3.46 -7.03
CA TRP A 72 -17.08 -4.74 -6.64
C TRP A 72 -16.37 -5.35 -5.44
N PRO A 73 -17.05 -6.22 -4.65
CA PRO A 73 -16.43 -6.91 -3.54
C PRO A 73 -15.41 -7.95 -4.01
N HIS A 74 -14.35 -8.14 -3.23
CA HIS A 74 -13.52 -9.33 -3.32
C HIS A 74 -14.30 -10.48 -2.66
N ALA A 75 -14.80 -11.43 -3.45
CA ALA A 75 -15.68 -12.51 -2.97
C ALA A 75 -14.98 -13.49 -1.99
N VAL A 76 -13.66 -13.42 -1.91
CA VAL A 76 -12.83 -14.15 -0.96
C VAL A 76 -12.00 -13.17 -0.14
N THR A 77 -11.49 -13.62 1.01
CA THR A 77 -10.40 -12.92 1.70
C THR A 77 -9.10 -13.03 0.92
N ASP A 78 -8.25 -12.01 1.00
CA ASP A 78 -6.91 -12.06 0.42
C ASP A 78 -5.97 -13.04 1.16
N ALA A 79 -4.71 -13.13 0.69
CA ALA A 79 -3.68 -13.96 1.31
C ALA A 79 -3.30 -13.52 2.75
N ARG A 80 -3.78 -12.36 3.21
CA ARG A 80 -3.62 -11.86 4.59
C ARG A 80 -4.91 -12.07 5.41
N GLY A 81 -5.92 -12.74 4.86
CA GLY A 81 -7.21 -12.98 5.52
C GLY A 81 -8.14 -11.75 5.56
N ARG A 82 -7.89 -10.73 4.73
CA ARG A 82 -8.64 -9.46 4.73
C ARG A 82 -9.76 -9.48 3.70
N GLN A 83 -10.89 -8.90 4.07
CA GLN A 83 -11.98 -8.56 3.13
C GLN A 83 -11.62 -7.30 2.35
N GLY A 84 -12.01 -7.23 1.08
CA GLY A 84 -11.68 -6.08 0.24
C GLY A 84 -12.72 -5.74 -0.81
N ILE A 85 -12.49 -4.60 -1.46
CA ILE A 85 -13.20 -4.20 -2.67
C ILE A 85 -12.17 -3.84 -3.74
N PHE A 86 -12.55 -4.05 -4.99
CA PHE A 86 -11.82 -3.56 -6.15
C PHE A 86 -12.48 -2.29 -6.67
N ILE A 87 -11.66 -1.30 -7.01
CA ILE A 87 -12.04 -0.08 -7.71
C ILE A 87 -11.30 -0.09 -9.04
N SER A 88 -12.04 -0.20 -10.14
CA SER A 88 -11.47 -0.27 -11.48
C SER A 88 -11.89 0.88 -12.35
N SER A 89 -10.92 1.43 -13.08
CA SER A 89 -11.19 2.27 -14.22
C SER A 89 -11.54 1.41 -15.43
N MET A 90 -12.61 1.75 -16.16
CA MET A 90 -12.93 1.10 -17.44
C MET A 90 -12.04 1.58 -18.60
N ARG A 91 -11.01 2.38 -18.31
CA ARG A 91 -9.95 2.83 -19.23
C ARG A 91 -8.58 2.42 -18.70
N PRO A 92 -7.59 2.14 -19.55
CA PRO A 92 -6.21 1.91 -19.11
C PRO A 92 -5.60 3.21 -18.57
N LEU A 93 -5.36 3.26 -17.27
CA LEU A 93 -4.85 4.44 -16.56
C LEU A 93 -3.42 4.27 -16.07
N PHE A 94 -3.06 3.07 -15.59
CA PHE A 94 -1.84 2.89 -14.81
C PHE A 94 -0.59 2.97 -15.67
N GLU A 95 -0.62 2.35 -16.85
CA GLU A 95 0.48 2.33 -17.83
C GLU A 95 0.44 3.52 -18.82
N ALA A 96 -0.53 4.43 -18.67
CA ALA A 96 -0.66 5.59 -19.54
C ALA A 96 0.48 6.60 -19.35
N LYS A 97 1.06 7.06 -20.48
CA LYS A 97 2.18 8.02 -20.51
C LYS A 97 1.75 9.47 -20.75
N ASP A 98 0.50 9.69 -21.16
CA ASP A 98 -0.03 11.04 -21.42
C ASP A 98 -0.24 11.81 -20.11
N GLU A 99 0.26 13.05 -20.01
CA GLU A 99 0.20 13.86 -18.79
C GLU A 99 -1.22 14.18 -18.32
N ARG A 100 -2.18 14.34 -19.24
CA ARG A 100 -3.57 14.60 -18.87
C ARG A 100 -4.18 13.35 -18.25
N ILE A 101 -3.89 12.18 -18.83
CA ILE A 101 -4.33 10.89 -18.29
C ILE A 101 -3.66 10.62 -16.94
N VAL A 102 -2.38 10.93 -16.78
CA VAL A 102 -1.68 10.81 -15.49
C VAL A 102 -2.34 11.68 -14.42
N ARG A 103 -2.68 12.94 -14.72
CA ARG A 103 -3.42 13.80 -13.79
C ARG A 103 -4.80 13.24 -13.44
N ALA A 104 -5.53 12.76 -14.44
CA ALA A 104 -6.84 12.12 -14.22
C ALA A 104 -6.72 10.87 -13.34
N LYS A 105 -5.72 10.02 -13.57
CA LYS A 105 -5.40 8.85 -12.72
C LYS A 105 -5.17 9.28 -11.28
N ARG A 106 -4.30 10.28 -11.05
CA ARG A 106 -3.96 10.75 -9.69
C ARG A 106 -5.21 11.19 -8.94
N ALA A 107 -6.03 12.02 -9.56
CA ALA A 107 -7.29 12.47 -8.98
C ALA A 107 -8.27 11.31 -8.75
N TRP A 108 -8.39 10.40 -9.71
CA TRP A 108 -9.27 9.23 -9.63
C TRP A 108 -8.92 8.30 -8.47
N VAL A 109 -7.63 8.00 -8.24
CA VAL A 109 -7.18 7.19 -7.10
C VAL A 109 -7.54 7.85 -5.77
N VAL A 110 -7.29 9.16 -5.64
CA VAL A 110 -7.61 9.91 -4.41
C VAL A 110 -9.11 9.91 -4.15
N LEU A 111 -9.93 10.17 -5.18
CA LEU A 111 -11.39 10.12 -5.06
C LEU A 111 -11.89 8.72 -4.70
N GLY A 112 -11.35 7.67 -5.34
CA GLY A 112 -11.71 6.29 -5.07
C GLY A 112 -11.40 5.89 -3.62
N LEU A 113 -10.25 6.31 -3.10
CA LEU A 113 -9.90 6.12 -1.69
C LEU A 113 -10.90 6.82 -0.76
N ILE A 114 -11.20 8.10 -1.02
CA ILE A 114 -12.16 8.85 -0.19
C ILE A 114 -13.53 8.17 -0.19
N ALA A 115 -14.01 7.76 -1.36
CA ALA A 115 -15.31 7.11 -1.52
C ALA A 115 -15.38 5.78 -0.77
N ALA A 116 -14.38 4.91 -0.95
CA ALA A 116 -14.32 3.62 -0.27
C ALA A 116 -14.25 3.78 1.25
N VAL A 117 -13.34 4.63 1.75
CA VAL A 117 -13.16 4.81 3.20
C VAL A 117 -14.40 5.42 3.84
N LYS A 118 -15.05 6.40 3.19
CA LYS A 118 -16.27 7.05 3.70
C LYS A 118 -17.40 6.06 3.96
N TYR A 119 -17.55 5.05 3.10
CA TYR A 119 -18.63 4.08 3.23
C TYR A 119 -18.23 2.82 3.99
N ALA A 120 -16.95 2.67 4.32
CA ALA A 120 -16.40 1.58 5.13
C ALA A 120 -16.26 1.92 6.63
N GLU A 121 -16.82 3.04 7.10
CA GLU A 121 -16.81 3.38 8.51
C GLU A 121 -17.60 2.35 9.33
N GLY A 122 -16.96 1.79 10.37
CA GLY A 122 -17.53 0.71 11.18
C GLY A 122 -17.60 -0.67 10.51
N SER A 123 -17.09 -0.82 9.28
CA SER A 123 -17.09 -2.11 8.57
C SER A 123 -15.80 -2.92 8.78
N GLN A 124 -15.85 -4.19 8.36
CA GLN A 124 -14.73 -5.13 8.34
C GLN A 124 -13.84 -5.02 7.09
N LEU A 125 -14.05 -4.00 6.25
CA LEU A 125 -13.21 -3.80 5.06
C LEU A 125 -11.74 -3.67 5.49
N GLY A 126 -10.88 -4.54 4.97
CA GLY A 126 -9.46 -4.62 5.33
C GLY A 126 -8.50 -4.07 4.26
N HIS A 127 -8.91 -4.04 2.99
CA HIS A 127 -8.09 -3.48 1.91
C HIS A 127 -8.93 -2.87 0.76
N ILE A 128 -8.30 -2.00 -0.02
CA ILE A 128 -8.84 -1.39 -1.24
C ILE A 128 -7.86 -1.72 -2.37
N ALA A 129 -8.35 -2.36 -3.42
CA ALA A 129 -7.55 -2.72 -4.58
C ALA A 129 -7.89 -1.81 -5.77
N PHE A 130 -6.91 -1.10 -6.32
CA PHE A 130 -7.08 -0.29 -7.52
C PHE A 130 -6.59 -1.05 -8.76
N THR A 131 -7.39 -1.06 -9.81
CA THR A 131 -7.02 -1.66 -11.09
C THR A 131 -7.62 -0.87 -12.25
N ASP A 132 -7.40 -1.31 -13.48
CA ASP A 132 -7.95 -0.67 -14.68
C ASP A 132 -8.31 -1.70 -15.75
N ALA A 133 -8.66 -1.24 -16.95
CA ALA A 133 -9.06 -2.11 -18.05
C ALA A 133 -7.96 -3.14 -18.42
N ASP A 134 -6.68 -2.78 -18.31
CA ASP A 134 -5.58 -3.68 -18.63
C ASP A 134 -5.42 -4.74 -17.54
N GLY A 135 -5.52 -4.35 -16.26
CA GLY A 135 -5.54 -5.29 -15.14
C GLY A 135 -6.77 -6.20 -15.13
N LEU A 136 -7.87 -5.80 -15.75
CA LEU A 136 -9.07 -6.63 -15.95
C LEU A 136 -8.95 -7.61 -17.12
N GLN A 137 -8.32 -7.22 -18.23
CA GLN A 137 -8.34 -7.97 -19.50
C GLN A 137 -7.04 -8.71 -19.84
N GLY A 138 -5.90 -8.32 -19.24
CA GLY A 138 -4.56 -8.80 -19.58
C GLY A 138 -3.82 -9.47 -18.42
N GLU A 139 -2.59 -9.02 -18.14
CA GLU A 139 -1.84 -9.39 -16.94
C GLU A 139 -2.64 -8.92 -15.72
N ARG A 140 -3.26 -9.85 -14.98
CA ARG A 140 -4.19 -9.52 -13.91
C ARG A 140 -3.46 -8.96 -12.69
N TYR A 141 -3.22 -7.65 -12.70
CA TYR A 141 -2.62 -6.93 -11.59
C TYR A 141 -3.58 -5.95 -10.93
N TYR A 142 -3.28 -5.61 -9.69
CA TYR A 142 -3.92 -4.51 -8.97
C TYR A 142 -2.95 -3.90 -7.97
N TYR A 143 -3.24 -2.68 -7.55
CA TYR A 143 -2.53 -1.98 -6.48
C TYR A 143 -3.33 -2.11 -5.19
N ASP A 144 -2.79 -2.87 -4.24
CA ASP A 144 -3.40 -3.14 -2.95
C ASP A 144 -3.05 -2.08 -1.92
N LEU A 145 -4.05 -1.55 -1.21
CA LEU A 145 -3.84 -0.61 -0.11
C LEU A 145 -4.60 -1.07 1.14
N ASP A 146 -3.87 -1.26 2.23
CA ASP A 146 -4.46 -1.52 3.55
C ASP A 146 -5.46 -0.42 3.97
N ILE A 147 -6.58 -0.83 4.58
CA ILE A 147 -7.61 0.13 5.00
C ILE A 147 -7.13 1.11 6.08
N ALA A 148 -6.21 0.69 6.94
CA ALA A 148 -5.70 1.50 8.04
C ALA A 148 -4.97 2.76 7.53
N PRO A 149 -3.92 2.65 6.70
CA PRO A 149 -3.31 3.83 6.09
C PRO A 149 -4.29 4.59 5.20
N ALA A 150 -5.23 3.93 4.52
CA ALA A 150 -6.25 4.63 3.74
C ALA A 150 -7.13 5.56 4.61
N ARG A 151 -7.55 5.09 5.80
CA ARG A 151 -8.28 5.90 6.79
C ARG A 151 -7.47 7.09 7.30
N GLU A 152 -6.17 6.90 7.53
CA GLU A 152 -5.28 8.00 7.92
C GLU A 152 -5.19 9.08 6.84
N ILE A 153 -4.97 8.67 5.59
CA ILE A 153 -4.87 9.57 4.44
C ILE A 153 -6.17 10.35 4.26
N GLN A 154 -7.32 9.68 4.29
CA GLN A 154 -8.63 10.35 4.18
C GLN A 154 -8.84 11.37 5.30
N ARG A 155 -8.52 11.00 6.54
CA ARG A 155 -8.65 11.90 7.69
C ARG A 155 -7.75 13.12 7.56
N ASP A 156 -6.54 12.96 7.04
CA ASP A 156 -5.59 14.07 6.88
C ASP A 156 -6.00 15.00 5.74
N LEU A 157 -6.53 14.45 4.63
CA LEU A 157 -7.20 15.22 3.57
C LEU A 157 -8.37 16.05 4.11
N LEU A 158 -9.29 15.41 4.85
CA LEU A 158 -10.49 16.08 5.38
C LEU A 158 -10.17 17.16 6.43
N ARG A 159 -9.02 17.05 7.10
CA ARG A 159 -8.52 18.04 8.07
C ARG A 159 -7.61 19.10 7.45
N GLY A 160 -7.36 19.05 6.14
CA GLY A 160 -6.45 19.97 5.45
C GLY A 160 -4.98 19.81 5.86
N ARG A 161 -4.59 18.64 6.41
CA ARG A 161 -3.21 18.32 6.80
C ARG A 161 -2.40 17.69 5.67
N LEU A 162 -3.08 17.26 4.61
CA LEU A 162 -2.50 16.72 3.39
C LEU A 162 -3.14 17.43 2.20
N ALA A 163 -2.34 17.93 1.28
CA ALA A 163 -2.84 18.55 0.05
C ALA A 163 -3.33 17.49 -0.95
N LEU A 164 -4.33 17.83 -1.77
CA LEU A 164 -4.90 16.90 -2.76
C LEU A 164 -3.86 16.48 -3.81
N GLU A 165 -2.96 17.39 -4.17
CA GLU A 165 -1.92 17.22 -5.17
C GLU A 165 -0.86 16.20 -4.73
N GLU A 166 -0.59 16.13 -3.43
CA GLU A 166 0.39 15.27 -2.78
C GLU A 166 -0.21 13.91 -2.39
N ALA A 167 -1.53 13.83 -2.20
CA ALA A 167 -2.20 12.66 -1.67
C ALA A 167 -1.97 11.39 -2.50
N PHE A 168 -1.91 11.52 -3.83
CA PHE A 168 -1.59 10.38 -4.68
C PHE A 168 -0.21 9.80 -4.37
N ASP A 169 0.82 10.63 -4.15
CA ASP A 169 2.17 10.12 -3.90
C ASP A 169 2.25 9.43 -2.53
N VAL A 170 1.51 9.94 -1.54
CA VAL A 170 1.38 9.29 -0.22
C VAL A 170 0.66 7.94 -0.33
N ILE A 171 -0.39 7.84 -1.16
CA ILE A 171 -1.05 6.57 -1.45
C ILE A 171 -0.07 5.63 -2.16
N ALA A 172 0.61 6.12 -3.18
CA ALA A 172 1.48 5.32 -4.03
C ALA A 172 2.72 4.79 -3.30
N ALA A 173 3.17 5.49 -2.26
CA ALA A 173 4.24 5.02 -1.38
C ALA A 173 3.81 3.89 -0.42
N ARG A 174 2.51 3.65 -0.27
CA ARG A 174 1.96 2.68 0.70
C ARG A 174 1.23 1.50 0.06
N TRP A 175 0.88 1.57 -1.22
CA TRP A 175 0.25 0.45 -1.91
C TRP A 175 1.26 -0.56 -2.43
N GLU A 176 0.79 -1.77 -2.74
CA GLU A 176 1.60 -2.86 -3.27
C GLU A 176 1.05 -3.32 -4.61
N LYS A 177 1.89 -3.43 -5.65
CA LYS A 177 1.47 -4.01 -6.93
C LYS A 177 1.44 -5.52 -6.80
N VAL A 178 0.25 -6.12 -6.87
CA VAL A 178 0.04 -7.56 -6.86
C VAL A 178 -0.16 -8.04 -8.30
N THR A 179 0.65 -8.99 -8.75
CA THR A 179 0.65 -9.51 -10.14
C THR A 179 0.31 -11.01 -10.25
N SER A 180 0.29 -11.73 -9.13
CA SER A 180 0.12 -13.19 -9.08
C SER A 180 -0.86 -13.57 -7.98
N ASN A 181 -2.04 -14.11 -8.38
CA ASN A 181 -3.12 -14.76 -7.60
C ASN A 181 -4.52 -14.17 -7.83
N HIS A 182 -4.93 -14.00 -9.09
CA HIS A 182 -6.28 -13.55 -9.42
C HIS A 182 -7.32 -14.68 -9.55
N ASP A 183 -6.94 -15.95 -9.44
CA ASP A 183 -7.83 -17.09 -9.68
C ASP A 183 -9.00 -17.21 -8.69
N LEU A 184 -9.00 -16.40 -7.62
CA LEU A 184 -10.02 -16.43 -6.58
C LEU A 184 -10.90 -15.17 -6.53
N ALA A 185 -10.56 -14.10 -7.26
CA ALA A 185 -11.31 -12.84 -7.26
C ALA A 185 -12.44 -12.77 -8.31
N LEU A 186 -12.54 -13.78 -9.18
CA LEU A 186 -13.42 -13.79 -10.37
C LEU A 186 -14.36 -15.01 -10.44
N GLN A 187 -14.48 -15.83 -9.39
CA GLN A 187 -15.49 -16.89 -9.32
C GLN A 187 -16.78 -16.39 -8.68
#